data_AF-A0A3C0TKT6-F1
#
_entry.id   AF-A0A3C0TKT6-F1
#
_cell.length_a   1.000
_cell.length_b   1.000
_cell.length_c   1.000
_cell.angle_alpha   90.00
_cell.angle_beta   90.00
_cell.angle_gamma   90.00
#
_symmetry.space_group_name_H-M   'P 1'
#
loop_
_entity.id
_entity.type
_entity.pdbx_description
1 polymer ?
#
loop_
_entity_poly.entity_id
_entity_poly.type
_entity_poly.pdbx_seq_one_letter_code
_entity_poly.pdbx_strand_id
1 'polypeptide(L)'
;MHHRRIHYVLIIALVLFGGCMKGSQLSGNMVPRNPGKKPAIAIISEGLFADMIGNDLFLKGFTIIERNRLVKVIHEQAIQKSGLTEEAAFVEAGKLLNVQALMFIDQKTDDNKVLLYASIKLVDVERGAIIGSFHYRQGRGFRKEHMEAISRRIAAAIAGPYRAAR
;
A
#
# COMPACT_ATOMS: atom_id res chain seq x y z
N MET A 1 15.26 57.66 1.52
CA MET A 1 15.32 56.51 2.48
C MET A 1 14.05 55.62 2.53
N HIS A 2 13.04 55.80 1.66
CA HIS A 2 11.81 54.98 1.69
C HIS A 2 11.84 53.71 0.81
N HIS A 3 12.63 53.66 -0.26
CA HIS A 3 12.63 52.51 -1.19
C HIS A 3 13.19 51.21 -0.60
N ARG A 4 14.16 51.29 0.31
CA ARG A 4 14.78 50.10 0.95
C ARG A 4 13.84 49.40 1.94
N ARG A 5 12.91 50.14 2.58
CA ARG A 5 11.96 49.56 3.56
C ARG A 5 10.88 48.71 2.89
N ILE A 6 10.48 49.06 1.66
CA ILE A 6 9.46 48.32 0.89
C ILE A 6 9.99 46.93 0.46
N HIS A 7 11.25 46.83 0.04
CA HIS A 7 11.84 45.55 -0.35
C HIS A 7 12.01 44.57 0.82
N TYR A 8 12.37 45.06 2.02
CA TYR A 8 12.50 44.21 3.22
C TYR A 8 11.16 43.64 3.70
N VAL A 9 10.07 44.43 3.65
CA VAL A 9 8.73 43.96 4.02
C VAL A 9 8.23 42.89 3.03
N LEU A 10 8.53 43.03 1.74
CA LEU A 10 8.15 42.06 0.70
C LEU A 10 8.88 40.71 0.86
N ILE A 11 10.17 40.73 1.22
CA ILE A 11 10.96 39.50 1.44
C ILE A 11 10.51 38.78 2.72
N ILE A 12 10.25 39.52 3.81
CA ILE A 12 9.77 38.93 5.07
C ILE A 12 8.35 38.34 4.90
N ALA A 13 7.47 38.99 4.14
CA ALA A 13 6.17 38.43 3.79
C ALA A 13 6.31 37.13 2.97
N LEU A 14 7.26 37.06 2.05
CA LEU A 14 7.50 35.86 1.22
C LEU A 14 8.06 34.67 2.05
N VAL A 15 8.83 34.95 3.11
CA VAL A 15 9.33 33.94 4.05
C VAL A 15 8.25 33.48 5.03
N LEU A 16 7.35 34.37 5.48
CA LEU A 16 6.24 34.02 6.39
C LEU A 16 5.06 33.34 5.69
N PHE A 17 4.82 33.64 4.40
CA PHE A 17 3.83 32.95 3.55
C PHE A 17 4.40 31.74 2.80
N GLY A 18 5.68 31.41 2.99
CA GLY A 18 6.28 30.12 2.65
C GLY A 18 5.74 28.99 3.54
N GLY A 19 4.41 28.86 3.60
CA GLY A 19 3.72 27.83 4.35
C GLY A 19 4.32 26.48 4.01
N CYS A 20 4.73 25.77 5.05
CA CYS A 20 5.35 24.45 4.99
C CYS A 20 4.54 23.53 4.06
N MET A 21 4.95 23.43 2.79
CA MET A 21 4.32 22.57 1.80
C MET A 21 4.66 21.14 2.20
N LYS A 22 3.82 20.51 3.03
CA LYS A 22 3.98 19.10 3.41
C LYS A 22 3.81 18.26 2.14
N GLY A 23 4.92 17.67 1.70
CA GLY A 23 4.97 16.71 0.59
C GLY A 23 4.15 15.46 0.88
N SER A 24 4.01 14.58 -0.11
CA SER A 24 3.39 13.28 0.09
C SER A 24 4.16 12.49 1.16
N GLN A 25 3.42 11.75 1.97
CA GLN A 25 3.97 10.96 3.06
C GLN A 25 3.71 9.49 2.74
N LEU A 26 4.78 8.70 2.76
CA LEU A 26 4.71 7.25 2.81
C LEU A 26 5.38 6.81 4.10
N SER A 27 4.64 6.11 4.94
CA SER A 27 5.16 5.48 6.15
C SER A 27 4.76 4.02 6.13
N GLY A 28 5.59 3.17 6.69
CA GLY A 28 5.23 1.78 6.86
C GLY A 28 6.31 1.00 7.56
N ASN A 29 5.92 -0.16 8.08
CA ASN A 29 6.82 -1.09 8.72
C ASN A 29 6.46 -2.51 8.29
N MET A 30 7.43 -3.40 8.35
CA MET A 30 7.29 -4.79 8.01
C MET A 30 8.16 -5.67 8.90
N VAL A 31 7.59 -6.76 9.37
CA VAL A 31 8.25 -7.82 10.13
C VAL A 31 8.11 -9.11 9.33
N PRO A 32 9.03 -9.40 8.38
CA PRO A 32 8.92 -10.59 7.55
C PRO A 32 9.05 -11.85 8.41
N ARG A 33 8.28 -12.89 8.06
CA ARG A 33 8.36 -14.18 8.75
C ARG A 33 9.67 -14.90 8.50
N ASN A 34 10.12 -14.90 7.25
CA ASN A 34 11.37 -15.53 6.84
C ASN A 34 12.14 -14.55 5.94
N PRO A 35 13.05 -13.75 6.53
CA PRO A 35 13.91 -12.86 5.76
C PRO A 35 14.62 -13.64 4.66
N GLY A 36 14.50 -13.19 3.42
CA GLY A 36 15.11 -13.83 2.25
C GLY A 36 14.24 -14.81 1.46
N LYS A 37 13.12 -15.30 2.02
CA LYS A 37 12.13 -16.09 1.25
C LYS A 37 10.87 -15.27 0.98
N LYS A 38 10.65 -14.89 -0.27
CA LYS A 38 9.47 -14.12 -0.69
C LYS A 38 8.20 -14.98 -0.55
N PRO A 39 7.18 -14.51 0.19
CA PRO A 39 5.90 -15.21 0.28
C PRO A 39 5.14 -15.09 -1.05
N ALA A 40 4.31 -16.09 -1.36
CA ALA A 40 3.18 -15.90 -2.26
C ALA A 40 2.17 -14.99 -1.55
N ILE A 41 1.76 -13.93 -2.26
CA ILE A 41 0.84 -12.91 -1.75
C ILE A 41 -0.43 -12.97 -2.58
N ALA A 42 -1.58 -13.07 -1.91
CA ALA A 42 -2.86 -12.87 -2.56
C ALA A 42 -3.39 -11.47 -2.31
N ILE A 43 -3.76 -10.77 -3.37
CA ILE A 43 -4.29 -9.41 -3.28
C ILE A 43 -5.81 -9.50 -3.23
N ILE A 44 -6.39 -9.00 -2.14
CA ILE A 44 -7.82 -9.13 -1.84
C ILE A 44 -8.60 -7.94 -2.37
N SER A 45 -7.96 -6.78 -2.43
CA SER A 45 -8.63 -5.54 -2.81
C SER A 45 -8.73 -5.37 -4.33
N GLU A 46 -9.78 -4.67 -4.75
CA GLU A 46 -10.01 -4.27 -6.13
C GLU A 46 -9.49 -2.86 -6.44
N GLY A 47 -9.25 -2.61 -7.73
CA GLY A 47 -9.01 -1.30 -8.28
C GLY A 47 -7.60 -1.10 -8.82
N LEU A 48 -7.43 -0.07 -9.65
CA LEU A 48 -6.22 0.18 -10.43
C LEU A 48 -4.92 0.16 -9.61
N PHE A 49 -4.94 0.74 -8.41
CA PHE A 49 -3.76 0.77 -7.55
C PHE A 49 -3.38 -0.61 -7.00
N ALA A 50 -4.37 -1.48 -6.73
CA ALA A 50 -4.13 -2.85 -6.30
C ALA A 50 -3.45 -3.66 -7.42
N ASP A 51 -3.93 -3.49 -8.65
CA ASP A 51 -3.34 -4.13 -9.84
C ASP A 51 -1.91 -3.64 -10.07
N MET A 52 -1.66 -2.32 -9.93
CA MET A 52 -0.32 -1.74 -10.03
C MET A 52 0.64 -2.32 -8.99
N ILE A 53 0.21 -2.40 -7.71
CA ILE A 53 1.04 -2.97 -6.64
C ILE A 53 1.32 -4.45 -6.92
N GLY A 54 0.31 -5.20 -7.36
CA GLY A 54 0.47 -6.60 -7.75
C GLY A 54 1.52 -6.76 -8.84
N ASN A 55 1.43 -5.96 -9.91
CA ASN A 55 2.40 -5.99 -10.99
C ASN A 55 3.82 -5.60 -10.50
N ASP A 56 3.95 -4.55 -9.69
CA ASP A 56 5.25 -4.12 -9.18
C ASP A 56 5.89 -5.14 -8.22
N LEU A 57 5.09 -5.89 -7.46
CA LEU A 57 5.55 -7.00 -6.62
C LEU A 57 5.92 -8.22 -7.46
N PHE A 58 5.15 -8.53 -8.50
CA PHE A 58 5.48 -9.58 -9.45
C PHE A 58 6.81 -9.33 -10.14
N LEU A 59 7.06 -8.09 -10.60
CA LEU A 59 8.34 -7.66 -11.16
C LEU A 59 9.50 -7.76 -10.15
N LYS A 60 9.21 -7.76 -8.84
CA LYS A 60 10.19 -8.00 -7.77
C LYS A 60 10.34 -9.48 -7.41
N GLY A 61 9.71 -10.38 -8.16
CA GLY A 61 9.82 -11.83 -7.99
C GLY A 61 8.96 -12.39 -6.86
N PHE A 62 7.88 -11.70 -6.47
CA PHE A 62 6.85 -12.30 -5.63
C PHE A 62 5.88 -13.11 -6.49
N THR A 63 5.36 -14.20 -5.94
CA THR A 63 4.21 -14.89 -6.53
C THR A 63 2.94 -14.13 -6.14
N ILE A 64 2.17 -13.68 -7.13
CA ILE A 64 0.91 -12.98 -6.90
C ILE A 64 -0.26 -13.88 -7.25
N ILE A 65 -1.19 -14.01 -6.31
CA ILE A 65 -2.45 -14.72 -6.51
C ILE A 65 -3.57 -13.68 -6.65
N GLU A 66 -4.30 -13.76 -7.75
CA GLU A 66 -5.40 -12.86 -8.05
C GLU A 66 -6.61 -13.12 -7.14
N ARG A 67 -7.31 -12.03 -6.79
CA ARG A 67 -8.55 -12.06 -6.00
C ARG A 67 -9.57 -13.08 -6.52
N ASN A 68 -9.75 -13.16 -7.84
CA ASN A 68 -10.74 -14.05 -8.46
C ASN A 68 -10.52 -15.52 -8.12
N ARG A 69 -9.27 -15.95 -7.91
CA ARG A 69 -8.98 -17.32 -7.47
C ARG A 69 -9.42 -17.56 -6.02
N LEU A 70 -9.22 -16.57 -5.15
CA LEU A 70 -9.69 -16.62 -3.77
C LEU A 70 -11.21 -16.62 -3.68
N VAL A 71 -11.88 -15.72 -4.42
CA VAL A 71 -13.35 -15.60 -4.39
C VAL A 71 -14.02 -16.89 -4.86
N LYS A 72 -13.46 -17.58 -5.87
CA LYS A 72 -13.94 -18.90 -6.30
C LYS A 72 -13.85 -19.93 -5.18
N VAL A 73 -12.70 -20.03 -4.53
CA VAL A 73 -12.51 -20.94 -3.38
C VAL A 73 -13.44 -20.59 -2.23
N ILE A 74 -13.59 -19.30 -1.91
CA ILE A 74 -14.52 -18.84 -0.87
C ILE A 74 -15.95 -19.21 -1.23
N HIS A 75 -16.37 -19.03 -2.47
CA HIS A 75 -17.73 -19.38 -2.88
C HIS A 75 -17.97 -20.90 -2.77
N GLU A 76 -17.00 -21.72 -3.18
CA GLU A 76 -17.04 -23.18 -3.01
C GLU A 76 -17.10 -23.60 -1.53
N GLN A 77 -16.40 -22.89 -0.64
CA GLN A 77 -16.35 -23.18 0.80
C GLN A 77 -17.53 -22.57 1.60
N ALA A 78 -18.03 -21.41 1.21
CA ALA A 78 -19.13 -20.70 1.89
C ALA A 78 -20.45 -21.45 1.79
N ILE A 79 -20.63 -22.26 0.73
CA ILE A 79 -21.74 -23.22 0.62
C ILE A 79 -21.73 -24.23 1.78
N GLN A 80 -20.57 -24.47 2.41
CA GLN A 80 -20.40 -25.46 3.49
C GLN A 80 -20.31 -24.85 4.90
N LYS A 81 -20.04 -23.55 5.05
CA LYS A 81 -19.77 -22.92 6.36
C LYS A 81 -20.44 -21.55 6.50
N SER A 82 -21.64 -21.52 7.10
CA SER A 82 -22.28 -20.28 7.53
C SER A 82 -21.70 -19.81 8.87
N GLY A 83 -21.08 -18.62 8.92
CA GLY A 83 -20.70 -17.97 10.19
C GLY A 83 -19.32 -17.30 10.27
N LEU A 84 -18.50 -17.32 9.21
CA LEU A 84 -17.20 -16.65 9.22
C LEU A 84 -17.31 -15.15 8.92
N THR A 85 -16.44 -14.35 9.54
CA THR A 85 -16.20 -12.96 9.12
C THR A 85 -15.44 -12.95 7.79
N GLU A 86 -15.56 -11.86 7.03
CA GLU A 86 -14.95 -11.76 5.69
C GLU A 86 -13.42 -11.97 5.72
N GLU A 87 -12.72 -11.36 6.70
CA GLU A 87 -11.28 -11.56 6.88
C GLU A 87 -10.92 -13.00 7.23
N ALA A 88 -11.71 -13.66 8.10
CA ALA A 88 -11.50 -15.06 8.44
C ALA A 88 -11.70 -15.99 7.23
N ALA A 89 -12.69 -15.70 6.39
CA ALA A 89 -12.92 -16.42 5.14
C ALA A 89 -11.74 -16.29 4.16
N PHE A 90 -11.15 -15.08 4.04
CA PHE A 90 -9.97 -14.88 3.21
C PHE A 90 -8.73 -15.60 3.76
N VAL A 91 -8.56 -15.66 5.08
CA VAL A 91 -7.48 -16.44 5.71
C VAL A 91 -7.63 -17.92 5.42
N GLU A 92 -8.84 -18.48 5.53
CA GLU A 92 -9.09 -19.89 5.22
C GLU A 92 -8.86 -20.19 3.73
N ALA A 93 -9.36 -19.34 2.84
CA ALA A 93 -9.12 -19.48 1.39
C ALA A 93 -7.63 -19.36 1.04
N GLY A 94 -6.90 -18.49 1.73
CA GLY A 94 -5.44 -18.37 1.60
C GLY A 94 -4.73 -19.68 1.95
N LYS A 95 -5.16 -20.38 3.02
CA LYS A 95 -4.60 -21.69 3.40
C LYS A 95 -4.84 -22.73 2.32
N LEU A 96 -6.05 -22.79 1.76
CA LEU A 96 -6.40 -23.73 0.70
C LEU A 96 -5.61 -23.48 -0.59
N LEU A 97 -5.37 -22.22 -0.94
CA LEU A 97 -4.56 -21.83 -2.09
C LEU A 97 -3.04 -21.84 -1.82
N ASN A 98 -2.62 -22.30 -0.64
CA ASN A 98 -1.22 -22.32 -0.19
C ASN A 98 -0.53 -20.95 -0.37
N VAL A 99 -1.23 -19.89 0.02
CA VAL A 99 -0.72 -18.52 0.06
C VAL A 99 -0.16 -18.23 1.44
N GLN A 100 0.98 -17.54 1.51
CA GLN A 100 1.63 -17.25 2.79
C GLN A 100 1.17 -15.90 3.39
N ALA A 101 0.76 -14.94 2.55
CA ALA A 101 0.24 -13.66 3.02
C ALA A 101 -0.94 -13.15 2.19
N LEU A 102 -1.86 -12.44 2.85
CA LEU A 102 -2.95 -11.70 2.21
C LEU A 102 -2.62 -10.22 2.24
N MET A 103 -2.94 -9.51 1.15
CA MET A 103 -2.80 -8.07 1.05
C MET A 103 -4.17 -7.40 0.95
N PHE A 104 -4.46 -6.55 1.93
CA PHE A 104 -5.62 -5.68 1.96
C PHE A 104 -5.18 -4.25 1.65
N ILE A 105 -5.88 -3.61 0.72
CA ILE A 105 -5.66 -2.23 0.29
C ILE A 105 -6.98 -1.48 0.46
N ASP A 106 -6.97 -0.47 1.32
CA ASP A 106 -8.02 0.55 1.39
C ASP A 106 -7.47 1.83 0.76
N GLN A 107 -8.19 2.38 -0.20
CA GLN A 107 -7.72 3.51 -1.01
C GLN A 107 -8.83 4.51 -1.28
N LYS A 108 -8.42 5.78 -1.41
CA LYS A 108 -9.30 6.88 -1.81
C LYS A 108 -8.65 7.70 -2.90
N THR A 109 -9.38 7.93 -3.97
CA THR A 109 -8.99 8.82 -5.07
C THR A 109 -9.85 10.07 -5.09
N ASP A 110 -9.38 11.12 -5.76
CA ASP A 110 -10.23 12.23 -6.19
C ASP A 110 -10.86 11.95 -7.57
N ASP A 111 -11.65 12.91 -8.07
CA ASP A 111 -12.35 12.83 -9.35
C ASP A 111 -11.38 12.73 -10.55
N ASN A 112 -10.15 13.22 -10.39
CA ASN A 112 -9.08 13.12 -11.39
C ASN A 112 -8.27 11.83 -11.25
N LYS A 113 -8.74 10.86 -10.47
CA LYS A 113 -8.08 9.59 -10.17
C LYS A 113 -6.71 9.77 -9.50
N VAL A 114 -6.47 10.89 -8.82
CA VAL A 114 -5.28 11.07 -8.00
C VAL A 114 -5.49 10.32 -6.69
N LEU A 115 -4.54 9.48 -6.30
CA LEU A 115 -4.58 8.77 -5.02
C LEU A 115 -4.39 9.78 -3.88
N LEU A 116 -5.42 9.96 -3.06
CA LEU A 116 -5.39 10.85 -1.90
C LEU A 116 -4.84 10.14 -0.67
N TYR A 117 -5.25 8.89 -0.48
CA TYR A 117 -4.87 8.04 0.64
C TYR A 117 -4.82 6.58 0.21
N ALA A 118 -3.87 5.82 0.75
CA ALA A 118 -3.92 4.37 0.73
C ALA A 118 -3.40 3.78 2.05
N SER A 119 -4.03 2.70 2.48
CA SER A 119 -3.68 1.86 3.62
C SER A 119 -3.50 0.45 3.12
N ILE A 120 -2.29 -0.09 3.21
CA ILE A 120 -2.00 -1.48 2.84
C ILE A 120 -1.67 -2.26 4.09
N LYS A 121 -2.32 -3.40 4.29
CA LYS A 121 -2.01 -4.38 5.33
C LYS A 121 -1.61 -5.70 4.69
N LEU A 122 -0.50 -6.27 5.16
CA LEU A 122 -0.12 -7.65 4.86
C LEU A 122 -0.38 -8.51 6.09
N VAL A 123 -1.15 -9.56 5.92
CA VAL A 123 -1.54 -10.50 6.98
C VAL A 123 -0.93 -11.86 6.67
N ASP A 124 -0.20 -12.44 7.63
CA ASP A 124 0.30 -13.82 7.54
C ASP A 124 -0.89 -14.79 7.67
N VAL A 125 -1.04 -15.68 6.68
CA VAL A 125 -2.18 -16.59 6.57
C VAL A 125 -2.17 -17.66 7.68
N GLU A 126 -1.00 -18.06 8.17
CA GLU A 126 -0.91 -19.11 9.19
C GLU A 126 -1.28 -18.59 10.57
N ARG A 127 -0.78 -17.41 10.92
CA ARG A 127 -0.93 -16.79 12.26
C ARG A 127 -2.10 -15.82 12.36
N GLY A 128 -2.63 -15.34 11.22
CA GLY A 128 -3.59 -14.24 11.19
C GLY A 128 -3.01 -12.90 11.67
N ALA A 129 -1.69 -12.78 11.75
CA ALA A 129 -1.00 -11.60 12.28
C ALA A 129 -0.65 -10.62 11.16
N ILE A 130 -0.77 -9.31 11.42
CA ILE A 130 -0.29 -8.28 10.51
C ILE A 130 1.25 -8.31 10.52
N ILE A 131 1.84 -8.62 9.38
CA ILE A 131 3.30 -8.65 9.16
C ILE A 131 3.81 -7.41 8.43
N GLY A 132 2.92 -6.57 7.90
CA GLY A 132 3.30 -5.30 7.31
C GLY A 132 2.13 -4.33 7.23
N SER A 133 2.40 -3.04 7.42
CA SER A 133 1.42 -1.97 7.23
C SER A 133 2.08 -0.78 6.57
N PHE A 134 1.44 -0.23 5.54
CA PHE A 134 1.92 0.93 4.78
C PHE A 134 0.79 1.94 4.62
N HIS A 135 1.09 3.20 4.88
CA HIS A 135 0.16 4.31 4.74
C HIS A 135 0.75 5.35 3.82
N TYR A 136 0.01 5.64 2.75
CA TYR A 136 0.28 6.73 1.86
C TYR A 136 -0.73 7.86 2.08
N ARG A 137 -0.25 9.10 2.11
CA ARG A 137 -1.08 10.29 2.11
C ARG A 137 -0.52 11.32 1.13
N GLN A 138 -1.37 11.76 0.21
CA GLN A 138 -1.03 12.83 -0.72
C GLN A 138 -0.81 14.15 0.02
N GLY A 139 0.27 14.83 -0.33
CA GLY A 139 0.57 16.17 0.18
C GLY A 139 -0.45 17.20 -0.28
N ARG A 140 -0.58 18.30 0.47
CA ARG A 140 -1.52 19.41 0.15
C ARG A 140 -0.98 20.37 -0.93
N GLY A 141 0.24 20.14 -1.42
CA GLY A 141 0.83 20.96 -2.48
C GLY A 141 0.23 20.70 -3.86
N PHE A 142 0.62 21.55 -4.82
CA PHE A 142 0.23 21.46 -6.23
C PHE A 142 0.80 20.23 -6.94
N ARG A 143 1.97 19.73 -6.51
CA ARG A 143 2.55 18.50 -7.03
C ARG A 143 1.82 17.29 -6.46
N LYS A 144 1.07 16.60 -7.31
CA LYS A 144 0.48 15.29 -7.02
C LYS A 144 1.46 14.19 -7.40
N GLU A 145 1.53 13.14 -6.60
CA GLU A 145 2.36 11.98 -6.91
C GLU A 145 1.49 10.97 -7.67
N HIS A 146 2.01 10.43 -8.77
CA HIS A 146 1.27 9.47 -9.58
C HIS A 146 1.22 8.11 -8.89
N MET A 147 0.09 7.40 -9.02
CA MET A 147 -0.14 6.06 -8.43
C MET A 147 1.01 5.09 -8.71
N GLU A 148 1.57 5.12 -9.91
CA GLU A 148 2.67 4.27 -10.33
C GLU A 148 3.94 4.49 -9.49
N ALA A 149 4.27 5.74 -9.17
CA ALA A 149 5.43 6.05 -8.33
C ALA A 149 5.20 5.57 -6.90
N ILE A 150 3.97 5.74 -6.39
CA ILE A 150 3.58 5.31 -5.06
C ILE A 150 3.61 3.78 -4.96
N SER A 151 3.05 3.09 -5.95
CA SER A 151 3.04 1.63 -6.07
C SER A 151 4.46 1.06 -6.04
N ARG A 152 5.36 1.61 -6.88
CA ARG A 152 6.76 1.16 -6.93
C ARG A 152 7.48 1.32 -5.58
N ARG A 153 7.22 2.42 -4.87
CA ARG A 153 7.81 2.67 -3.53
C ARG A 153 7.28 1.69 -2.50
N ILE A 154 5.99 1.40 -2.50
CA ILE A 154 5.37 0.43 -1.59
C ILE A 154 5.89 -0.98 -1.88
N ALA A 155 5.89 -1.39 -3.14
CA ALA A 155 6.45 -2.68 -3.54
C ALA A 155 7.94 -2.79 -3.19
N ALA A 156 8.71 -1.70 -3.31
CA ALA A 156 10.12 -1.68 -2.89
C ALA A 156 10.27 -1.81 -1.37
N ALA A 157 9.41 -1.16 -0.58
CA ALA A 157 9.40 -1.27 0.87
C ALA A 157 9.02 -2.68 1.34
N ILE A 158 8.03 -3.31 0.70
CA ILE A 158 7.65 -4.71 0.94
C ILE A 158 8.78 -5.66 0.56
N ALA A 159 9.46 -5.41 -0.56
CA ALA A 159 10.57 -6.27 -1.02
C ALA A 159 11.85 -6.13 -0.20
N GLY A 160 12.07 -4.97 0.45
CA GLY A 160 13.29 -4.64 1.18
C GLY A 160 13.72 -5.73 2.17
N PRO A 161 12.84 -6.15 3.10
CA PRO A 161 13.14 -7.18 4.09
C PRO A 161 13.36 -8.60 3.53
N TYR A 162 13.01 -8.85 2.25
CA TYR A 162 13.20 -10.14 1.58
C TYR A 162 14.38 -10.16 0.61
N ARG A 163 15.18 -9.10 0.57
CA ARG A 163 16.45 -9.15 -0.14
C ARG A 163 17.35 -10.16 0.59
N ALA A 164 17.94 -11.08 -0.16
CA ALA A 164 18.96 -11.97 0.39
C ALA A 164 20.05 -11.11 1.06
N ALA A 165 20.42 -11.47 2.29
CA ALA A 165 21.68 -11.02 2.85
C ALA A 165 22.76 -11.47 1.86
N ARG A 166 23.43 -10.52 1.22
CA ARG A 166 24.60 -10.81 0.39
C ARG A 166 25.73 -11.31 1.27
#